data_AF-A0A973D702-F1
#
_entry.id   AF-A0A973D702-F1
#
_cell.length_a   1.000
_cell.length_b   1.000
_cell.length_c   1.000
_cell.angle_alpha   90.00
_cell.angle_beta   90.00
_cell.angle_gamma   90.00
#
_symmetry.space_group_name_H-M   'P 1'
#
loop_
_entity.id
_entity.type
_entity.pdbx_description
1 polymer ?
#
loop_
_entity_poly.entity_id
_entity_poly.type
_entity_poly.pdbx_seq_one_letter_code
_entity_poly.pdbx_strand_id
1 'polypeptide(L)'
;MSQHSGANELENTNVSLSDMLFVGFNSRVFAVRRETGQTIWSWKSPKGVDNFVALLIDGEDLIASIDGYTYRLDPYTGDELWLNSFEGHGYGTPSLVTVNASSDMGAAAARESRRRRSQNQNSS
;
A
#
# COMPACT_ATOMS: atom_id res chain seq x y z
N MET A 1 -44.57 22.13 0.16
CA MET A 1 -44.07 20.76 0.41
C MET A 1 -43.20 20.39 -0.76
N SER A 2 -41.92 20.13 -0.48
CA SER A 2 -41.08 19.08 -1.08
C SER A 2 -39.64 19.45 -0.76
N GLN A 3 -39.25 19.06 0.46
CA GLN A 3 -37.85 18.82 0.78
C GLN A 3 -37.37 17.70 -0.13
N HIS A 4 -36.26 17.84 -0.85
CA HIS A 4 -35.51 16.70 -1.36
C HIS A 4 -34.02 17.01 -1.35
N SER A 5 -33.29 16.08 -0.73
CA SER A 5 -31.85 15.81 -0.86
C SER A 5 -30.87 16.60 0.00
N GLY A 6 -31.06 16.51 1.32
CA GLY A 6 -30.01 16.77 2.32
C GLY A 6 -29.22 15.52 2.69
N ALA A 7 -28.53 14.86 1.75
CA ALA A 7 -27.80 13.62 2.05
C ALA A 7 -26.59 13.34 1.13
N ASN A 8 -25.83 14.37 0.72
CA ASN A 8 -24.60 14.12 -0.06
C ASN A 8 -23.36 14.90 0.42
N GLU A 9 -23.38 15.36 1.68
CA GLU A 9 -22.37 16.30 2.18
C GLU A 9 -21.69 15.85 3.50
N LEU A 10 -21.92 14.62 4.00
CA LEU A 10 -21.41 14.19 5.32
C LEU A 10 -20.87 12.74 5.44
N GLU A 11 -20.66 11.97 4.36
CA GLU A 11 -20.06 10.62 4.46
C GLU A 11 -18.65 10.50 3.86
N ASN A 12 -17.89 11.59 3.75
CA ASN A 12 -16.43 11.49 3.73
C ASN A 12 -15.92 11.33 5.18
N THR A 13 -16.44 10.31 5.85
CA THR A 13 -15.91 9.80 7.12
C THR A 13 -14.46 9.51 6.85
N ASN A 14 -13.55 10.28 7.45
CA ASN A 14 -12.10 10.19 7.28
C ASN A 14 -11.66 8.71 7.33
N VAL A 15 -11.49 8.06 6.17
CA VAL A 15 -11.14 6.63 6.11
C VAL A 15 -9.65 6.57 6.38
N SER A 16 -9.25 5.94 7.48
CA SER A 16 -7.85 5.69 7.77
C SER A 16 -7.40 4.37 7.11
N LEU A 17 -6.09 4.16 6.91
CA LEU A 17 -5.58 2.90 6.37
C LEU A 17 -5.95 1.68 7.21
N SER A 18 -6.07 1.87 8.53
CA SER A 18 -6.52 0.81 9.45
C SER A 18 -7.98 0.37 9.25
N ASP A 19 -8.79 1.21 8.61
CA ASP A 19 -10.19 0.93 8.29
C ASP A 19 -10.36 0.21 6.94
N MET A 20 -9.27 0.03 6.20
CA MET A 20 -9.27 -0.55 4.86
C MET A 20 -8.69 -1.97 4.87
N LEU A 21 -9.23 -2.81 4.00
CA LEU A 21 -8.67 -4.08 3.59
C LEU A 21 -8.37 -4.00 2.09
N PHE A 22 -7.15 -4.35 1.70
CA PHE A 22 -6.75 -4.40 0.30
C PHE A 22 -6.74 -5.84 -0.20
N VAL A 23 -7.38 -6.08 -1.34
CA VAL A 23 -7.53 -7.42 -1.93
C VAL A 23 -7.06 -7.40 -3.36
N GLY A 24 -6.11 -8.27 -3.69
CA GLY A 24 -5.54 -8.42 -5.03
C GLY A 24 -5.96 -9.74 -5.68
N PHE A 25 -6.62 -9.69 -6.83
CA PHE A 25 -6.94 -10.88 -7.64
C PHE A 25 -7.23 -10.51 -9.09
N ASN A 26 -6.96 -11.42 -10.03
CA ASN A 26 -7.24 -11.26 -11.47
C ASN A 26 -6.83 -9.90 -12.05
N SER A 27 -5.57 -9.50 -11.83
CA SER A 27 -5.04 -8.19 -12.26
C SER A 27 -5.80 -6.96 -11.71
N ARG A 28 -6.48 -7.11 -10.58
CA ARG A 28 -7.22 -6.03 -9.92
C ARG A 28 -6.81 -5.90 -8.46
N VAL A 29 -6.96 -4.68 -7.96
CA VAL A 29 -6.84 -4.34 -6.55
C VAL A 29 -8.14 -3.68 -6.12
N PHE A 30 -8.66 -4.08 -4.97
CA PHE A 30 -9.82 -3.48 -4.35
C PHE A 30 -9.43 -2.98 -2.97
N ALA A 31 -9.88 -1.79 -2.62
CA ALA A 31 -9.97 -1.40 -1.22
C ALA A 31 -11.41 -1.56 -0.75
N VAL A 32 -11.58 -2.25 0.36
CA VAL A 32 -12.88 -2.47 0.99
C VAL A 32 -12.83 -1.97 2.43
N ARG A 33 -13.94 -1.41 2.91
CA ARG A 33 -14.09 -1.06 4.33
C ARG A 33 -14.00 -2.36 5.12
N ARG A 34 -13.03 -2.44 6.03
CA ARG A 34 -12.72 -3.64 6.82
C ARG A 34 -13.92 -4.15 7.63
N GLU A 35 -14.72 -3.23 8.16
CA GLU A 35 -15.86 -3.56 9.02
C GLU A 35 -17.08 -4.08 8.25
N THR A 36 -17.34 -3.56 7.05
CA THR A 36 -18.59 -3.83 6.32
C THR A 36 -18.39 -4.64 5.05
N GLY A 37 -17.16 -4.75 4.55
CA GLY A 37 -16.84 -5.33 3.25
C GLY A 37 -17.25 -4.46 2.06
N GLN A 38 -17.74 -3.23 2.28
CA GLN A 38 -18.13 -2.33 1.19
C GLN A 38 -16.90 -1.89 0.39
N THR A 39 -16.94 -2.04 -0.92
CA THR A 39 -15.89 -1.52 -1.81
C THR A 39 -15.85 0.00 -1.76
N ILE A 40 -14.66 0.53 -1.47
CA ILE A 40 -14.35 1.96 -1.49
C ILE A 40 -13.88 2.34 -2.90
N TRP A 41 -12.89 1.64 -3.42
CA TRP A 41 -12.40 1.81 -4.78
C TRP A 41 -11.92 0.48 -5.37
N SER A 42 -11.78 0.46 -6.70
CA SER A 42 -11.14 -0.64 -7.42
C SER A 42 -10.21 -0.12 -8.50
N TRP A 43 -9.05 -0.75 -8.64
CA TRP A 43 -8.08 -0.49 -9.68
C TRP A 43 -7.86 -1.76 -10.51
N LYS A 44 -7.72 -1.61 -11.83
CA LYS A 44 -7.34 -2.69 -12.74
C LYS A 44 -5.98 -2.37 -13.30
N SER A 45 -5.07 -3.32 -13.19
CA SER A 45 -3.74 -3.17 -13.75
C SER A 45 -3.80 -2.90 -15.25
N PRO A 46 -3.13 -1.85 -15.74
CA PRO A 46 -3.05 -1.58 -17.18
C PRO A 46 -2.15 -2.59 -17.91
N LYS A 47 -1.33 -3.36 -17.16
CA LYS A 47 -0.44 -4.42 -17.66
C LYS A 47 -0.60 -5.71 -16.86
N GLY A 48 -0.27 -6.85 -17.46
CA GLY A 48 -0.55 -8.16 -16.88
C GLY A 48 -1.98 -8.61 -17.16
N VAL A 49 -2.19 -9.92 -17.27
CA VAL A 49 -3.47 -10.50 -17.70
C VAL A 49 -3.84 -11.67 -16.80
N ASP A 50 -4.97 -11.53 -16.11
CA ASP A 50 -5.62 -12.55 -15.29
C ASP A 50 -4.71 -13.26 -14.26
N ASN A 51 -3.64 -12.59 -13.84
CA ASN A 51 -2.66 -13.12 -12.89
C ASN A 51 -2.83 -12.56 -11.47
N PHE A 52 -2.12 -13.21 -10.53
CA PHE A 52 -2.08 -12.84 -9.13
C PHE A 52 -1.39 -11.49 -8.92
N VAL A 53 -1.91 -10.71 -7.99
CA VAL A 53 -1.33 -9.42 -7.57
C VAL A 53 -0.74 -9.58 -6.18
N ALA A 54 0.56 -9.33 -6.02
CA ALA A 54 1.17 -9.20 -4.71
C ALA A 54 0.94 -7.77 -4.19
N LEU A 55 0.55 -7.65 -2.92
CA LEU A 55 0.27 -6.37 -2.27
C LEU A 55 1.20 -6.18 -1.06
N LEU A 56 1.63 -4.93 -0.84
CA LEU A 56 2.37 -4.51 0.34
C LEU A 56 1.92 -3.11 0.74
N ILE A 57 1.66 -2.91 2.03
CA ILE A 57 1.53 -1.56 2.63
C ILE A 57 2.85 -1.18 3.28
N ASP A 58 3.37 0.00 2.95
CA ASP A 58 4.56 0.59 3.58
C ASP A 58 4.24 2.05 3.95
N GLY A 59 4.02 2.31 5.24
CA GLY A 59 3.54 3.62 5.69
C GLY A 59 2.19 3.96 5.06
N GLU A 60 2.16 5.03 4.26
CA GLU A 60 0.99 5.50 3.51
C GLU A 60 1.00 5.09 2.03
N ASP A 61 1.84 4.12 1.66
CA ASP A 61 1.95 3.63 0.29
C ASP A 61 1.36 2.24 0.13
N LEU A 62 0.58 2.04 -0.94
CA LEU A 62 0.16 0.72 -1.40
C LEU A 62 0.96 0.32 -2.63
N ILE A 63 1.74 -0.74 -2.49
CA ILE A 63 2.50 -1.33 -3.59
C ILE A 63 1.74 -2.55 -4.12
N ALA A 64 1.46 -2.54 -5.43
CA ALA A 64 0.83 -3.63 -6.14
C ALA A 64 1.78 -4.14 -7.23
N SER A 65 2.06 -5.44 -7.26
CA SER A 65 2.93 -6.03 -8.28
C SER A 65 2.29 -7.23 -8.96
N ILE A 66 2.41 -7.26 -10.29
CA ILE A 66 1.86 -8.28 -11.18
C ILE A 66 2.72 -8.37 -12.44
N ASP A 67 3.04 -9.59 -12.87
CA ASP A 67 3.67 -9.88 -14.16
C ASP A 67 4.88 -8.99 -14.51
N GLY A 68 5.81 -8.81 -13.58
CA GLY A 68 7.00 -7.96 -13.82
C GLY A 68 6.72 -6.45 -13.81
N TYR A 69 5.50 -6.03 -13.50
CA TYR A 69 5.15 -4.65 -13.25
C TYR A 69 4.94 -4.43 -11.75
N THR A 70 5.39 -3.28 -11.26
CA THR A 70 5.09 -2.81 -9.91
C THR A 70 4.55 -1.40 -9.99
N TYR A 71 3.49 -1.16 -9.25
CA TYR A 71 2.78 0.09 -9.17
C TYR A 71 2.80 0.55 -7.71
N ARG A 72 2.91 1.87 -7.52
CA ARG A 72 2.46 2.48 -6.28
C ARG A 72 1.10 3.11 -6.55
N LEU A 73 0.14 2.73 -5.74
CA LEU A 73 -1.20 3.29 -5.74
C LEU A 73 -1.34 4.19 -4.52
N ASP A 74 -2.07 5.28 -4.66
CA ASP A 74 -2.65 5.98 -3.52
C ASP A 74 -3.62 5.01 -2.83
N PRO A 75 -3.42 4.67 -1.55
CA PRO A 75 -4.26 3.68 -0.89
C PRO A 75 -5.69 4.17 -0.60
N TYR A 76 -5.94 5.48 -0.60
CA TYR A 76 -7.25 6.07 -0.33
C TYR A 76 -8.09 6.21 -1.59
N THR A 77 -7.47 6.48 -2.74
CA THR A 77 -8.18 6.69 -4.01
C THR A 77 -8.02 5.55 -5.01
N GLY A 78 -6.93 4.79 -4.92
CA GLY A 78 -6.53 3.79 -5.90
C GLY A 78 -5.81 4.37 -7.12
N ASP A 79 -5.49 5.68 -7.10
CA ASP A 79 -4.80 6.34 -8.21
C ASP A 79 -3.37 5.84 -8.36
N GLU A 80 -2.93 5.64 -9.60
CA GLU A 80 -1.57 5.24 -9.90
C GLU A 80 -0.61 6.44 -9.71
N LEU A 81 0.34 6.29 -8.79
CA LEU A 81 1.36 7.30 -8.50
C LEU A 81 2.66 7.06 -9.28
N TRP A 82 3.05 5.79 -9.48
CA TRP A 82 4.13 5.41 -10.38
C TRP A 82 4.03 3.96 -10.85
N LEU A 83 4.76 3.65 -11.92
CA LEU A 83 4.95 2.33 -12.50
C LEU A 83 6.45 2.01 -12.70
N ASN A 84 6.83 0.76 -12.45
CA ASN A 84 8.11 0.16 -12.82
C ASN A 84 7.87 -1.17 -13.57
N SER A 85 8.47 -1.35 -14.75
CA SER A 85 8.21 -2.46 -15.67
C SER A 85 9.26 -3.59 -15.65
N PHE A 86 10.31 -3.49 -14.82
CA PHE A 86 11.41 -4.47 -14.72
C PHE A 86 11.84 -5.08 -16.07
N GLU A 87 12.00 -4.23 -17.09
CA GLU A 87 12.24 -4.70 -18.46
C GLU A 87 13.40 -5.69 -18.56
N GLY A 88 13.20 -6.76 -19.33
CA GLY A 88 14.22 -7.80 -19.55
C GLY A 88 14.33 -8.87 -18.44
N HIS A 89 13.55 -8.77 -17.35
CA HIS A 89 13.61 -9.75 -16.25
C HIS A 89 12.52 -10.83 -16.32
N GLY A 90 11.64 -10.74 -17.32
CA GLY A 90 10.59 -11.72 -17.59
C GLY A 90 9.32 -11.54 -16.74
N TYR A 91 8.43 -12.52 -16.84
CA TYR A 91 7.16 -12.56 -16.12
C TYR A 91 7.22 -13.66 -15.06
N GLY A 92 6.78 -13.34 -13.84
CA GLY A 92 6.77 -14.29 -12.73
C GLY A 92 5.97 -13.76 -11.55
N THR A 93 5.71 -14.63 -10.58
CA THR A 93 4.99 -14.26 -9.36
C THR A 93 5.88 -13.38 -8.49
N PRO A 94 5.51 -12.11 -8.24
CA PRO A 94 6.32 -11.23 -7.43
C PRO A 94 6.24 -11.59 -5.94
N SER A 95 7.32 -11.29 -5.21
CA SER A 95 7.35 -11.25 -3.75
C SER A 95 7.83 -9.86 -3.33
N LEU A 96 7.20 -9.29 -2.31
CA LEU A 96 7.44 -7.92 -1.87
C LEU A 96 7.92 -7.91 -0.42
N VAL A 97 8.93 -7.09 -0.14
CA VAL A 97 9.43 -6.83 1.21
C VAL A 97 9.84 -5.37 1.33
N THR A 98 9.55 -4.76 2.49
CA THR A 98 10.11 -3.47 2.88
C THR A 98 10.86 -3.62 4.21
N VAL A 99 11.80 -2.71 4.46
CA VAL A 99 12.56 -2.64 5.71
C VAL A 99 11.79 -1.94 6.84
N ASN A 100 10.62 -1.37 6.55
CA ASN A 100 9.86 -0.51 7.45
C ASN A 100 8.67 -1.20 8.15
N ALA A 101 8.75 -2.50 8.41
CA ALA A 101 7.68 -3.24 9.09
C ALA A 101 7.44 -2.83 10.57
N SER A 102 8.32 -2.00 11.15
CA SER A 102 8.12 -1.42 12.47
C SER A 102 8.10 0.10 12.35
N SER A 103 6.95 0.68 12.71
CA SER A 103 6.71 2.11 12.87
C SER A 103 7.88 2.85 13.54
N ASP A 104 7.96 4.15 13.29
CA ASP A 104 9.02 5.12 13.62
C ASP A 104 9.70 5.04 15.01
N MET A 105 9.20 4.25 15.95
CA MET A 105 9.88 3.93 17.21
C MET A 105 11.04 2.93 17.08
N GLY A 106 11.02 2.02 16.10
CA GLY A 106 12.05 0.99 15.94
C GLY A 106 13.35 1.52 15.33
N ALA A 107 13.23 2.36 14.30
CA ALA A 107 14.37 2.86 13.52
C ALA A 107 15.24 3.87 14.32
N ALA A 108 14.62 4.75 15.10
CA ALA A 108 15.34 5.71 15.94
C ALA A 108 16.14 5.02 17.05
N ALA A 109 15.53 4.06 17.75
CA ALA A 109 16.17 3.28 18.80
C ALA A 109 17.32 2.40 18.25
N ALA A 110 17.16 1.83 17.05
CA ALA A 110 18.20 1.05 16.40
C ALA A 110 19.40 1.92 15.97
N ARG A 111 19.17 3.15 15.48
CA ARG A 111 20.23 4.11 15.12
C ARG A 111 21.04 4.54 16.34
N GLU A 112 20.39 4.87 17.45
CA GLU A 112 21.05 5.25 18.69
C GLU A 112 21.85 4.08 19.30
N SER A 113 21.30 2.87 19.25
CA SER A 113 21.99 1.66 19.73
C SER A 113 23.26 1.34 18.93
N ARG A 114 23.26 1.58 17.60
CA ARG A 114 24.45 1.43 16.75
C ARG A 114 25.48 2.53 17.02
N ARG A 115 25.03 3.77 17.25
CA ARG A 115 25.89 4.92 17.55
C ARG A 115 26.63 4.76 18.89
N ARG A 116 25.97 4.24 19.93
CA ARG A 116 26.61 3.97 21.23
C ARG A 116 27.67 2.85 21.15
N ARG A 117 27.41 1.82 20.34
CA ARG A 117 28.39 0.73 20.13
C ARG A 117 29.63 1.19 19.39
N SER A 118 29.50 2.04 18.37
CA SER A 118 30.65 2.58 17.65
C SER A 118 31.48 3.56 18.50
N GLN A 119 30.84 4.35 19.37
CA GLN A 119 31.55 5.25 20.28
C GLN A 119 32.33 4.51 21.37
N ASN A 120 31.78 3.42 21.91
CA ASN A 120 32.50 2.60 22.89
C ASN A 120 33.69 1.83 22.28
N GLN A 121 33.60 1.42 21.01
CA GLN A 121 34.70 0.72 20.34
C GLN A 121 35.87 1.64 19.93
N ASN A 122 35.61 2.93 19.69
CA ASN A 122 36.65 3.92 19.37
C ASN A 122 37.28 4.59 20.61
N SER A 123 36.89 4.19 21.81
CA SER A 123 37.39 4.76 23.07
C SER A 123 38.27 3.77 23.87
N SER A 124 38.70 2.67 23.25
CA SER A 124 39.61 1.65 23.82
C SER A 124 40.97 1.68 23.15
#